data_AF-A0A0N1DXW3-F1
#
_entry.id   AF-A0A0N1DXW3-F1
#
_cell.length_a   1.000
_cell.length_b   1.000
_cell.length_c   1.000
_cell.angle_alpha   90.00
_cell.angle_beta   90.00
_cell.angle_gamma   90.00
#
_symmetry.space_group_name_H-M   'P 1'
#
loop_
_entity.id
_entity.type
_entity.pdbx_description
1 polymer ?
#
loop_
_entity_poly.entity_id
_entity_poly.type
_entity_poly.pdbx_seq_one_letter_code
_entity_poly.pdbx_strand_id
1 'polypeptide(L)'
;MSIKIKVAFCKECSGYNSATPLEKKHCQHPEIIDHYFYHGEPYFTLDDNTFKDHTQYERIEIKILTISEHIKVDHLHCRCIQKTSALKTFEILEKYEIETNLYFKDLYKFYNIHPIHNNTLNDLELLPTAS
;
A
#
# COMPACT_ATOMS: atom_id res chain seq x y z
N MET A 1 -23.51 -2.25 19.33
CA MET A 1 -23.07 -0.99 19.95
C MET A 1 -22.53 -0.11 18.85
N SER A 2 -22.79 1.20 18.84
CA SER A 2 -22.22 2.09 17.83
C SER A 2 -20.85 2.60 18.30
N ILE A 3 -19.78 2.13 17.66
CA ILE A 3 -18.42 2.61 17.93
C ILE A 3 -18.22 3.93 17.21
N LYS A 4 -17.80 4.95 17.95
CA LYS A 4 -17.47 6.26 17.41
C LYS A 4 -15.98 6.38 17.16
N ILE A 5 -15.63 6.96 16.03
CA ILE A 5 -14.26 7.25 15.62
C ILE A 5 -14.15 8.74 15.29
N LYS A 6 -12.95 9.30 15.47
CA LYS A 6 -12.56 10.62 14.99
C LYS A 6 -11.92 10.45 13.63
N VAL A 7 -12.32 11.27 12.67
CA VAL A 7 -11.81 11.23 11.29
C VAL A 7 -11.36 12.63 10.91
N ALA A 8 -10.15 12.72 10.38
CA ALA A 8 -9.53 13.96 9.94
C ALA A 8 -9.81 14.19 8.45
N PHE A 9 -10.80 15.04 8.14
CA PHE A 9 -11.15 15.41 6.76
C PHE A 9 -10.35 16.61 6.27
N CYS A 10 -9.98 16.59 4.99
CA CYS A 10 -9.41 17.74 4.30
C CYS A 10 -10.53 18.68 3.83
N LYS A 11 -10.42 19.97 4.16
CA LYS A 11 -11.39 20.99 3.73
C LYS A 11 -11.40 21.25 2.22
N GLU A 12 -10.33 20.88 1.51
CA GLU A 12 -10.16 21.21 0.08
C GLU A 12 -10.66 20.12 -0.85
N CYS A 13 -10.41 18.85 -0.53
CA CYS A 13 -10.77 17.72 -1.40
C CYS A 13 -11.84 16.81 -0.81
N SER A 14 -12.37 17.14 0.38
CA SER A 14 -13.36 16.35 1.13
C SER A 14 -12.95 14.91 1.44
N GLY A 15 -11.70 14.54 1.17
CA GLY A 15 -11.12 13.24 1.51
C GLY A 15 -10.53 13.26 2.91
N TYR A 16 -10.35 12.09 3.52
CA TYR A 16 -9.76 11.97 4.85
C TYR A 16 -8.27 11.62 4.80
N ASN A 17 -7.53 12.07 5.82
CA ASN A 17 -6.11 11.80 5.99
C ASN A 17 -5.86 10.63 6.95
N SER A 18 -6.53 10.65 8.10
CA SER A 18 -6.35 9.67 9.18
C SER A 18 -7.63 9.54 9.99
N ALA A 19 -7.78 8.42 10.68
CA ALA A 19 -8.88 8.14 11.58
C ALA A 19 -8.39 7.38 12.82
N THR A 20 -9.08 7.57 13.96
CA THR A 20 -8.73 6.91 15.23
C THR A 20 -9.98 6.71 16.08
N PRO A 21 -10.09 5.65 16.90
CA PRO A 21 -11.21 5.49 17.84
C PRO A 21 -11.35 6.67 18.81
N LEU A 22 -12.60 7.04 19.12
CA LEU A 22 -12.86 8.16 20.04
C LEU A 22 -12.36 7.88 21.47
N GLU A 23 -12.52 6.63 21.91
CA GLU A 23 -12.16 6.18 23.25
C GLU A 23 -11.23 4.97 23.17
N LYS A 24 -10.17 4.97 23.98
CA LYS A 24 -9.17 3.89 24.03
C LYS A 24 -9.75 2.51 24.37
N LYS A 25 -10.87 2.47 25.10
CA LYS A 25 -11.60 1.22 25.40
C LYS A 25 -12.08 0.50 24.13
N HIS A 26 -12.28 1.23 23.04
CA HIS A 26 -12.72 0.67 21.76
C HIS A 26 -11.56 0.16 20.89
N CYS A 27 -10.30 0.45 21.23
CA CYS A 27 -9.13 -0.04 20.48
C CYS A 27 -9.05 -1.58 20.45
N GLN A 28 -9.58 -2.25 21.48
CA GLN A 28 -9.62 -3.71 21.57
C GLN A 28 -10.89 -4.32 20.96
N HIS A 29 -11.79 -3.50 20.41
CA HIS A 29 -13.02 -4.01 19.83
C HIS A 29 -12.72 -4.71 18.49
N PRO A 30 -13.28 -5.90 18.21
CA PRO A 30 -13.01 -6.66 16.99
C PRO A 30 -13.19 -5.83 15.71
N GLU A 31 -14.27 -5.04 15.61
CA GLU A 31 -14.50 -4.15 14.46
C GLU A 31 -13.40 -3.10 14.24
N ILE A 32 -12.82 -2.57 15.32
CA ILE A 32 -11.75 -1.56 15.24
C ILE A 32 -10.42 -2.21 14.85
N ILE A 33 -10.15 -3.40 15.40
CA ILE A 33 -8.96 -4.19 15.07
C ILE A 33 -9.02 -4.61 13.60
N ASP A 34 -10.15 -5.15 13.15
CA ASP A 34 -10.35 -5.56 11.76
C ASP A 34 -10.19 -4.37 10.80
N HIS A 35 -10.81 -3.24 11.12
CA HIS A 35 -10.68 -2.03 10.32
C HIS A 35 -9.24 -1.46 10.31
N TYR A 36 -8.52 -1.57 11.43
CA TYR A 36 -7.09 -1.24 11.50
C TYR A 36 -6.25 -2.18 10.63
N PHE A 37 -6.50 -3.49 10.65
CA PHE A 37 -5.78 -4.43 9.78
C PHE A 37 -6.11 -4.24 8.30
N TYR A 38 -7.33 -3.78 7.98
CA TYR A 38 -7.75 -3.51 6.61
C TYR A 38 -7.10 -2.24 6.03
N HIS A 39 -7.06 -1.13 6.78
CA HIS A 39 -6.52 0.14 6.27
C HIS A 39 -5.06 0.41 6.66
N GLY A 40 -4.69 0.08 7.90
CA GLY A 40 -3.38 0.39 8.48
C GLY A 40 -3.08 1.88 8.60
N GLU A 41 -1.88 2.17 9.07
CA GLU A 41 -1.35 3.54 9.13
C GLU A 41 -0.94 4.02 7.72
N PRO A 42 -1.12 5.30 7.38
CA PRO A 42 -1.57 6.41 8.25
C PRO A 42 -3.10 6.59 8.29
N TYR A 43 -3.86 5.81 7.52
CA TYR A 43 -5.29 6.02 7.29
C TYR A 43 -6.14 5.68 8.52
N PHE A 44 -5.72 4.70 9.32
CA PHE A 44 -6.36 4.37 10.59
C PHE A 44 -5.29 4.03 11.63
N THR A 45 -5.31 4.71 12.78
CA THR A 45 -4.34 4.50 13.86
C THR A 45 -5.04 4.26 15.19
N LEU A 46 -4.46 3.39 16.00
CA LEU A 46 -4.94 3.08 17.35
C LEU A 46 -4.32 4.00 18.41
N ASP A 47 -3.28 4.75 18.06
CA ASP A 47 -2.65 5.72 18.96
C ASP A 47 -3.12 7.15 18.66
N ASP A 48 -3.62 7.81 19.70
CA ASP A 48 -4.07 9.21 19.63
C ASP A 48 -2.91 10.16 19.29
N ASN A 49 -1.66 9.80 19.64
CA ASN A 49 -0.50 10.66 19.36
C ASN A 49 -0.18 10.67 17.86
N THR A 50 -0.14 9.50 17.22
CA THR A 50 0.05 9.38 15.77
C THR A 50 -1.05 10.13 15.02
N PHE A 51 -2.29 10.06 15.50
CA PHE A 51 -3.39 10.83 14.91
C PHE A 51 -3.17 12.35 15.01
N LYS A 52 -2.65 12.84 16.15
CA LYS A 52 -2.34 14.27 16.33
C LYS A 52 -1.28 14.74 15.36
N ASP A 53 -0.24 13.95 15.13
CA ASP A 53 0.84 14.30 14.21
C ASP A 53 0.35 14.42 12.76
N HIS A 54 -0.57 13.56 12.35
CA HIS A 54 -1.21 13.64 11.02
C HIS A 54 -2.31 14.70 10.91
N THR A 55 -2.72 15.33 12.01
CA THR A 55 -3.75 16.38 12.05
C THR A 55 -3.22 17.80 12.24
N GLN A 56 -1.90 18.00 12.35
CA GLN A 56 -1.28 19.31 12.54
C GLN A 56 -1.41 20.29 11.34
N TYR A 57 -2.12 19.90 10.28
CA TYR A 57 -2.32 20.75 9.11
C TYR A 57 -3.54 21.66 9.27
N GLU A 58 -3.38 22.97 9.03
CA GLU A 58 -4.43 24.01 9.16
C GLU A 58 -5.69 23.75 8.32
N ARG A 59 -5.59 22.91 7.28
CA ARG A 59 -6.67 22.59 6.33
C ARG A 59 -7.47 21.35 6.71
N ILE A 60 -7.34 20.86 7.94
CA ILE A 60 -8.03 19.66 8.42
C ILE A 60 -9.22 20.04 9.30
N GLU A 61 -10.31 19.30 9.16
CA GLU A 61 -11.50 19.34 10.00
C GLU A 61 -11.70 17.96 10.64
N ILE A 62 -11.72 17.91 11.96
CA ILE A 62 -11.94 16.65 12.70
C ILE A 62 -13.44 16.46 12.89
N LYS A 63 -13.99 15.37 12.35
CA LYS A 63 -15.40 14.97 12.53
C LYS A 63 -15.47 13.67 13.30
N ILE A 64 -16.48 13.55 14.15
CA ILE A 64 -16.78 12.30 14.87
C ILE A 64 -17.87 11.58 14.09
N LEU A 65 -17.57 10.37 13.65
CA LEU A 65 -18.48 9.52 12.89
C LEU A 65 -18.59 8.15 13.57
N THR A 66 -19.62 7.39 13.22
CA THR A 66 -19.65 5.97 13.55
C THR A 66 -18.79 5.18 12.57
N ILE A 67 -18.27 4.02 13.00
CA ILE A 67 -17.47 3.16 12.11
C ILE A 67 -18.24 2.75 10.84
N SER A 68 -19.54 2.47 10.97
CA SER A 68 -20.40 2.12 9.83
C SER A 68 -20.59 3.26 8.82
N GLU A 69 -20.52 4.52 9.27
CA GLU A 69 -20.55 5.68 8.38
C GLU A 69 -19.20 5.88 7.70
N HIS A 70 -18.10 5.66 8.44
CA HIS A 70 -16.75 5.76 7.89
C HIS A 70 -16.50 4.73 6.80
N ILE A 71 -16.96 3.48 6.97
CA ILE A 71 -16.85 2.43 5.95
C ILE A 71 -17.50 2.84 4.61
N LYS A 72 -18.48 3.75 4.61
CA LYS A 72 -19.09 4.24 3.36
C LYS A 72 -18.21 5.24 2.62
N VAL A 73 -17.23 5.84 3.28
CA VAL A 73 -16.36 6.91 2.77
C VAL A 73 -14.88 6.57 2.92
N ASP A 74 -14.57 5.32 3.28
CA ASP A 74 -13.24 4.80 3.57
C ASP A 74 -12.31 4.79 2.34
N HIS A 75 -12.88 4.82 1.14
CA HIS A 75 -12.16 4.93 -0.12
C HIS A 75 -11.80 6.38 -0.49
N LEU A 76 -12.39 7.37 0.20
CA LEU A 76 -12.21 8.79 -0.10
C LEU A 76 -10.96 9.34 0.62
N HIS A 77 -9.79 8.86 0.23
CA HIS A 77 -8.53 9.37 0.76
C HIS A 77 -8.16 10.74 0.18
N CYS A 78 -7.64 11.62 1.03
CA CYS A 78 -7.11 12.91 0.63
C CYS A 78 -5.84 12.77 -0.23
N ARG A 79 -5.83 13.45 -1.38
CA ARG A 79 -4.66 13.49 -2.29
C ARG A 79 -3.95 14.85 -2.29
N CYS A 80 -4.35 15.79 -1.44
CA CYS A 80 -3.75 17.13 -1.40
C CYS A 80 -2.27 17.09 -0.97
N ILE A 81 -1.90 16.18 -0.07
CA ILE A 81 -0.51 16.05 0.42
C ILE A 81 0.43 15.54 -0.69
N GLN A 82 -0.04 14.64 -1.57
CA GLN A 82 0.76 14.15 -2.71
C GLN A 82 1.18 15.25 -3.69
N LYS A 83 0.42 16.36 -3.77
CA LYS A 83 0.80 17.51 -4.61
C LYS A 83 2.00 18.28 -4.05
N THR A 84 2.28 18.17 -2.76
CA THR A 84 3.41 18.85 -2.09
C THR A 84 4.59 17.91 -1.79
N SER A 85 4.36 16.59 -1.69
CA SER A 85 5.37 15.60 -1.28
C SER A 85 5.90 14.72 -2.41
N ALA A 86 5.66 15.08 -3.68
CA ALA A 86 6.15 14.33 -4.85
C ALA A 86 7.69 14.26 -4.97
N LEU A 87 8.45 14.82 -4.03
CA LEU A 87 9.91 14.94 -4.11
C LEU A 87 10.71 13.88 -3.34
N LYS A 88 10.09 12.94 -2.58
CA LYS A 88 10.90 12.02 -1.72
C LYS A 88 10.56 10.52 -1.73
N THR A 89 9.50 10.06 -2.39
CA THR A 89 9.07 8.65 -2.27
C THR A 89 9.35 7.79 -3.50
N PHE A 90 9.73 8.38 -4.64
CA PHE A 90 9.95 7.63 -5.89
C PHE A 90 11.21 6.75 -5.86
N GLU A 91 12.28 7.15 -5.16
CA GLU A 91 13.55 6.38 -5.15
C GLU A 91 13.47 5.05 -4.37
N ILE A 92 12.58 4.92 -3.39
CA ILE A 92 12.50 3.72 -2.55
C ILE A 92 11.64 2.64 -3.23
N LEU A 93 10.56 3.06 -3.90
CA LEU A 93 9.66 2.14 -4.62
C LEU A 93 10.35 1.49 -5.82
N GLU A 94 11.09 2.26 -6.63
CA GLU A 94 11.82 1.70 -7.78
C GLU A 94 12.87 0.66 -7.34
N LYS A 95 13.58 0.91 -6.24
CA LYS A 95 14.61 -0.02 -5.76
C LYS A 95 14.02 -1.36 -5.28
N TYR A 96 12.91 -1.31 -4.55
CA TYR A 96 12.22 -2.52 -4.09
C TYR A 96 11.61 -3.31 -5.26
N GLU A 97 11.07 -2.64 -6.27
CA GLU A 97 10.48 -3.30 -7.44
C GLU A 97 11.55 -4.00 -8.32
N ILE A 98 12.75 -3.42 -8.42
CA ILE A 98 13.90 -4.01 -9.13
C ILE A 98 14.47 -5.21 -8.36
N GLU A 99 14.69 -5.10 -7.05
CA GLU A 99 15.24 -6.19 -6.23
C GLU A 99 14.28 -7.37 -6.14
N THR A 100 12.99 -7.10 -6.00
CA THR A 100 11.95 -8.13 -5.93
C THR A 100 11.83 -8.89 -7.26
N ASN A 101 11.87 -8.18 -8.40
CA ASN A 101 11.90 -8.82 -9.72
C ASN A 101 13.14 -9.67 -9.95
N LEU A 102 14.31 -9.29 -9.42
CA LEU A 102 15.55 -10.07 -9.56
C LEU A 102 15.45 -11.41 -8.80
N TYR A 103 14.98 -11.36 -7.54
CA TYR A 103 14.81 -12.56 -6.71
C TYR A 103 13.86 -13.59 -7.34
N PHE A 104 12.71 -13.16 -7.86
CA PHE A 104 11.75 -14.06 -8.49
C PHE A 104 12.23 -14.59 -9.84
N LYS A 105 12.98 -13.81 -10.60
CA LYS A 105 13.53 -14.22 -11.90
C LYS A 105 14.61 -15.29 -11.75
N ASP A 106 15.47 -15.17 -10.74
CA ASP A 106 16.49 -16.17 -10.44
C ASP A 106 15.88 -17.46 -9.89
N LEU A 107 14.84 -17.36 -9.05
CA LEU A 107 14.10 -18.52 -8.56
C LEU A 107 13.43 -19.29 -9.73
N TYR A 108 12.77 -18.58 -10.64
CA TYR A 108 12.12 -19.19 -11.81
C TYR A 108 13.13 -19.85 -12.74
N LYS A 109 14.32 -19.25 -12.90
CA LYS A 109 15.42 -19.84 -13.68
C LYS A 109 15.99 -21.09 -13.02
N PHE A 110 16.10 -21.11 -11.68
CA PHE A 110 16.58 -22.30 -10.96
C PHE A 110 15.60 -23.48 -11.07
N TYR A 111 14.30 -23.23 -10.93
CA TYR A 111 13.28 -24.29 -10.98
C TYR A 111 12.93 -24.77 -12.39
N ASN A 112 13.17 -23.98 -13.44
CA ASN A 112 12.87 -24.35 -14.84
C ASN A 112 14.05 -24.93 -15.62
N ILE A 113 15.17 -25.26 -14.97
CA ILE A 113 16.20 -26.11 -15.60
C ILE A 113 15.69 -27.55 -15.55
N HIS A 114 14.81 -27.88 -16.50
CA HIS A 114 14.60 -29.26 -16.90
C HIS A 114 15.92 -29.79 -17.51
N PRO A 115 16.40 -30.97 -17.13
CA PRO A 115 17.49 -31.61 -17.85
C PRO A 115 16.93 -32.06 -19.19
N ILE A 116 17.10 -31.26 -20.24
CA ILE A 116 16.90 -31.73 -21.61
C ILE A 116 18.07 -32.66 -21.93
N HIS A 117 17.96 -33.91 -21.52
CA HIS A 117 18.72 -35.01 -22.10
C HIS A 117 18.18 -35.26 -23.50
N ASN A 118 18.65 -34.50 -24.49
CA ASN A 118 18.46 -34.84 -25.90
C ASN A 118 19.79 -35.29 -26.48
N ASN A 119 19.99 -36.61 -26.43
CA ASN A 119 20.78 -37.35 -27.41
C ASN A 119 20.25 -36.99 -28.81
N THR A 120 21.10 -36.39 -29.66
CA THR A 120 21.56 -36.99 -30.93
C THR A 120 22.44 -35.98 -31.66
N LEU A 121 23.71 -36.35 -31.82
CA LEU A 121 24.50 -35.97 -32.99
C LEU A 121 23.65 -36.22 -34.25
N ASN A 122 23.59 -35.25 -35.14
CA ASN A 122 23.79 -35.50 -36.56
C ASN A 122 24.10 -34.18 -37.26
N ASP A 123 25.18 -34.28 -38.03
CA ASP A 123 25.85 -33.25 -38.79
C ASP A 123 24.95 -32.62 -39.85
N LEU A 124 25.05 -31.30 -40.01
CA LEU A 124 24.81 -30.65 -41.29
C LEU A 124 26.12 -30.00 -41.74
N GLU A 125 26.76 -30.68 -42.68
CA GLU A 125 27.84 -30.19 -43.53
C GLU A 125 27.40 -28.95 -44.35
N LEU A 126 28.36 -28.01 -44.52
CA LEU A 126 28.76 -27.29 -45.77
C LEU A 126 27.64 -26.63 -46.62
N LEU A 127 27.62 -25.36 -47.04
CA LEU A 127 28.57 -24.27 -47.36
C LEU A 127 27.71 -23.02 -47.70
N PRO A 128 28.22 -21.77 -47.68
CA PRO A 128 27.66 -20.70 -48.48
C PRO A 128 28.31 -20.64 -49.87
N THR A 129 27.48 -20.59 -50.90
CA THR A 129 27.85 -20.24 -52.29
C THR A 129 27.89 -18.72 -52.49
N ALA A 130 28.57 -18.29 -53.56
CA ALA A 130 28.72 -16.94 -54.13
C ALA A 130 29.90 -16.12 -53.55
N SER A 131 30.86 -15.60 -54.33
CA SER A 131 31.11 -15.55 -55.78
C SER A 131 32.60 -15.30 -56.01
#